data_AF-A0A932NM15-F1
#
_entry.id   AF-A0A932NM15-F1
#
_cell.length_a   1.000
_cell.length_b   1.000
_cell.length_c   1.000
_cell.angle_alpha   90.00
_cell.angle_beta   90.00
_cell.angle_gamma   90.00
#
_symmetry.space_group_name_H-M   'P 1'
#
loop_
_entity.id
_entity.type
_entity.pdbx_description
1 polymer ?
#
loop_
_entity_poly.entity_id
_entity_poly.type
_entity_poly.pdbx_seq_one_letter_code
_entity_poly.pdbx_strand_id
1 'polypeptide(L)'
;MPSPFPGMDPYLEHPALWPGVHQRFITHIGDALNAVLPPRYVADIGERLYVVQPERSIYPDVVVLEHPSKEAPTAQGAGGTAVAVVSDPPWVLTVQPVEMREVFIEILSVADASRVVTVIELLSPSNKTPGSPGQQLYRTKQRELLASQTHLIEIDLVRHGEHTVAAPLEQLVQRGIWDYLVSLHRGGRGGRLEVWAITLRQRLPRIRVPLADGDPDVVLDLQEVFSRCYDQGAYARRLNYRGDPFHPLQRGDVTWAVELLHERGLRE
;
A
#
# COMPACT_ATOMS: atom_id res chain seq x y z
N MET A 1 23.53 8.30 -2.36
CA MET A 1 24.06 6.95 -2.59
C MET A 1 22.88 6.14 -3.03
N PRO A 2 22.92 5.49 -4.20
CA PRO A 2 21.78 4.72 -4.68
C PRO A 2 21.50 3.54 -3.75
N SER A 3 20.30 2.99 -3.83
CA SER A 3 19.96 1.71 -3.18
C SER A 3 21.03 0.65 -3.51
N PRO A 4 21.46 -0.18 -2.55
CA PRO A 4 22.37 -1.29 -2.83
C PRO A 4 21.69 -2.40 -3.62
N PHE A 5 20.35 -2.50 -3.55
CA PHE A 5 19.54 -3.48 -4.27
C PHE A 5 19.33 -3.05 -5.74
N PRO A 6 19.32 -4.01 -6.68
CA PRO A 6 19.17 -3.71 -8.12
C PRO A 6 17.78 -3.15 -8.48
N GLY A 7 16.77 -3.44 -7.65
CA GLY A 7 15.41 -2.94 -7.77
C GLY A 7 14.89 -2.46 -6.43
N MET A 8 13.70 -2.93 -6.04
CA MET A 8 13.09 -2.59 -4.76
C MET A 8 14.02 -2.96 -3.59
N ASP A 9 14.10 -2.08 -2.59
CA ASP A 9 14.89 -2.31 -1.37
C ASP A 9 13.98 -2.88 -0.26
N PRO A 10 14.23 -4.11 0.22
CA PRO A 10 13.38 -4.78 1.20
C PRO A 10 13.39 -4.10 2.58
N TYR A 11 14.36 -3.24 2.88
CA TYR A 11 14.41 -2.51 4.14
C TYR A 11 13.41 -1.34 4.18
N LEU A 12 12.97 -0.85 3.01
CA LEU A 12 11.96 0.21 2.91
C LEU A 12 10.55 -0.27 3.27
N GLU A 13 10.32 -1.58 3.28
CA GLU A 13 9.05 -2.19 3.68
C GLU A 13 8.79 -2.12 5.20
N HIS A 14 9.70 -1.52 5.97
CA HIS A 14 9.51 -1.29 7.40
C HIS A 14 8.26 -0.39 7.64
N PRO A 15 7.33 -0.74 8.57
CA PRO A 15 6.08 0.01 8.79
C PRO A 15 6.25 1.50 9.07
N ALA A 16 7.31 1.89 9.79
CA ALA A 16 7.64 3.30 10.05
C ALA A 16 8.21 4.08 8.84
N LEU A 17 8.63 3.40 7.77
CA LEU A 17 9.19 4.01 6.55
C LEU A 17 8.20 3.97 5.39
N TRP A 18 7.49 2.84 5.24
CA TRP A 18 6.63 2.58 4.11
C TRP A 18 5.62 3.70 3.80
N PRO A 19 4.90 4.31 4.76
CA PRO A 19 3.98 5.41 4.44
C PRO A 19 4.64 6.57 3.70
N GLY A 20 5.86 6.95 4.10
CA GLY A 20 6.63 8.00 3.43
C GLY A 20 7.20 7.55 2.08
N VAL A 21 7.57 6.28 1.93
CA VAL A 21 8.00 5.68 0.65
C VAL A 21 6.84 5.68 -0.33
N HIS A 22 5.69 5.17 0.10
CA HIS A 22 4.47 5.02 -0.68
C HIS A 22 3.99 6.36 -1.26
N GLN A 23 3.83 7.39 -0.41
CA GLN A 23 3.42 8.72 -0.85
C GLN A 23 4.40 9.34 -1.86
N ARG A 24 5.71 9.29 -1.56
CA ARG A 24 6.74 9.83 -2.47
C ARG A 24 6.78 9.09 -3.81
N PHE A 25 6.61 7.77 -3.78
CA PHE A 25 6.59 6.95 -4.97
C PHE A 25 5.42 7.36 -5.87
N ILE A 26 4.22 7.55 -5.31
CA ILE A 26 3.05 8.05 -6.03
C ILE A 26 3.31 9.43 -6.63
N THR A 27 3.86 10.38 -5.85
CA THR A 27 4.22 11.70 -6.37
C THR A 27 5.17 11.59 -7.56
N HIS A 28 6.22 10.75 -7.46
CA HIS A 28 7.18 10.59 -8.54
C HIS A 28 6.62 9.85 -9.76
N ILE A 29 5.65 8.94 -9.61
CA ILE A 29 4.91 8.40 -10.76
C ILE A 29 4.12 9.54 -11.44
N GLY A 30 3.39 10.35 -10.69
CA GLY A 30 2.62 11.47 -11.23
C GLY A 30 3.49 12.45 -12.02
N ASP A 31 4.62 12.86 -11.45
CA ASP A 31 5.62 13.70 -12.13
C ASP A 31 6.15 13.05 -13.41
N ALA A 32 6.53 11.77 -13.34
CA ALA A 32 7.12 11.06 -14.47
C ALA A 32 6.11 10.90 -15.62
N LEU A 33 4.84 10.64 -15.30
CA LEU A 33 3.76 10.55 -16.28
C LEU A 33 3.48 11.92 -16.92
N ASN A 34 3.31 12.97 -16.13
CA ASN A 34 3.05 14.32 -16.66
C ASN A 34 4.18 14.86 -17.54
N ALA A 35 5.41 14.34 -17.40
CA ALA A 35 6.52 14.68 -18.29
C ALA A 35 6.42 14.03 -19.69
N VAL A 36 5.70 12.91 -19.83
CA VAL A 36 5.63 12.12 -21.08
C VAL A 36 4.23 12.01 -21.68
N LEU A 37 3.19 12.35 -20.91
CA LEU A 37 1.81 12.31 -21.37
C LEU A 37 1.57 13.35 -22.49
N PRO A 38 0.80 13.00 -23.54
CA PRO A 38 0.35 13.97 -24.52
C PRO A 38 -0.46 15.11 -23.86
N PRO A 39 -0.47 16.34 -24.42
CA PRO A 39 -1.10 17.51 -23.80
C PRO A 39 -2.61 17.39 -23.49
N ARG A 40 -3.30 16.39 -24.05
CA ARG A 40 -4.72 16.12 -23.80
C ARG A 40 -4.96 15.25 -22.54
N TYR A 41 -3.90 14.83 -21.86
CA TYR A 41 -3.97 14.00 -20.66
C TYR A 41 -3.23 14.68 -19.51
N VAL A 42 -3.70 14.41 -18.30
CA VAL A 42 -3.02 14.78 -17.06
C VAL A 42 -3.07 13.58 -16.12
N ALA A 43 -1.94 13.27 -15.48
CA ALA A 43 -1.89 12.38 -14.34
C ALA A 43 -2.15 13.22 -13.08
N ASP A 44 -3.27 12.96 -12.42
CA ASP A 44 -3.66 13.62 -11.17
C ASP A 44 -3.58 12.64 -9.99
N ILE A 45 -3.33 13.17 -8.80
CA ILE A 45 -3.17 12.38 -7.57
C ILE A 45 -4.48 12.48 -6.78
N GLY A 46 -5.19 11.36 -6.67
CA GLY A 46 -6.41 11.25 -5.87
C GLY A 46 -6.14 10.75 -4.45
N GLU A 47 -7.01 11.12 -3.51
CA GLU A 47 -6.98 10.63 -2.12
C GLU A 47 -8.29 9.92 -1.75
N ARG A 48 -8.19 8.86 -0.94
CA ARG A 48 -9.30 8.14 -0.33
C ARG A 48 -9.13 8.11 1.19
N LEU A 49 -10.16 8.55 1.92
CA LEU A 49 -10.21 8.48 3.38
C LEU A 49 -11.09 7.31 3.82
N TYR A 50 -10.65 6.56 4.81
CA TYR A 50 -11.51 5.61 5.52
C TYR A 50 -11.12 5.52 6.99
N VAL A 51 -12.11 5.14 7.80
CA VAL A 51 -12.01 5.14 9.27
C VAL A 51 -11.76 3.71 9.74
N VAL A 52 -10.66 3.49 10.47
CA VAL A 52 -10.29 2.16 11.01
C VAL A 52 -10.24 2.24 12.54
N GLN A 53 -10.74 1.23 13.22
CA GLN A 53 -10.45 1.07 14.65
C GLN A 53 -9.00 0.61 14.79
N PRO A 54 -8.14 1.30 15.56
CA PRO A 54 -6.73 0.92 15.68
C PRO A 54 -6.62 -0.53 16.17
N GLU A 55 -6.14 -1.42 15.30
CA GLU A 55 -5.60 -2.70 15.75
C GLU A 55 -4.32 -2.43 16.55
N ARG A 56 -4.09 -3.23 17.59
CA ARG A 56 -3.14 -3.05 18.72
C ARG A 56 -1.65 -2.85 18.38
N SER A 57 -1.26 -2.47 17.16
CA SER A 57 0.15 -2.48 16.74
C SER A 57 0.70 -1.18 16.12
N ILE A 58 -0.02 -0.06 16.10
CA ILE A 58 0.48 1.12 15.34
C ILE A 58 0.74 2.40 16.17
N TYR A 59 0.28 2.52 17.42
CA TYR A 59 0.64 3.68 18.27
C TYR A 59 0.80 3.28 19.74
N PRO A 60 1.93 3.59 20.42
CA PRO A 60 1.99 3.45 21.86
C PRO A 60 1.28 4.62 22.56
N ASP A 61 0.52 4.19 23.58
CA ASP A 61 0.19 4.84 24.85
C ASP A 61 -0.76 6.05 24.88
N VAL A 62 -2.05 5.77 25.07
CA VAL A 62 -2.93 6.63 25.89
C VAL A 62 -3.26 5.88 27.16
N VAL A 63 -2.64 6.29 28.27
CA VAL A 63 -3.11 5.99 29.62
C VAL A 63 -4.00 7.16 30.05
N VAL A 64 -5.32 6.93 30.16
CA VAL A 64 -6.21 7.79 30.95
C VAL A 64 -6.64 6.98 32.16
N LEU A 65 -6.07 7.32 33.32
CA LEU A 65 -6.58 6.94 34.63
C LEU A 65 -7.62 8.00 35.03
N GLU A 66 -8.90 7.71 34.84
CA GLU A 66 -9.94 8.46 35.53
C GLU A 66 -10.37 7.68 36.78
N HIS A 67 -10.12 8.28 37.95
CA HIS A 67 -10.60 7.79 39.23
C HIS A 67 -12.13 7.88 39.29
N PRO A 68 -12.84 6.87 39.81
CA PRO A 68 -14.29 6.93 39.92
C PRO A 68 -14.71 8.01 40.93
N SER A 69 -15.46 8.99 40.47
CA SER A 69 -16.25 9.89 41.32
C SER A 69 -17.32 9.06 42.04
N LYS A 70 -17.27 9.04 43.38
CA LYS A 70 -18.35 8.52 44.22
C LYS A 70 -19.61 9.37 44.01
N GLU A 71 -20.57 8.88 43.25
CA GLU A 71 -21.94 9.39 43.34
C GLU A 71 -22.54 8.98 44.69
N ALA A 72 -23.08 9.96 45.42
CA ALA A 72 -23.74 9.77 46.71
C ALA A 72 -25.19 9.28 46.49
N PRO A 73 -25.71 8.34 47.31
CA PRO A 73 -27.04 7.79 47.10
C PRO A 73 -28.14 8.75 47.59
N THR A 74 -29.09 9.07 46.72
CA THR A 74 -30.40 9.65 47.12
C THR A 74 -31.40 8.52 47.46
N ALA A 75 -31.91 8.54 48.69
CA ALA A 75 -33.07 7.79 49.19
C ALA A 75 -34.35 8.19 48.40
N GLN A 76 -35.46 7.43 48.26
CA GLN A 76 -36.04 6.26 48.93
C GLN A 76 -37.28 5.79 48.11
N GLY A 77 -37.68 4.52 48.19
CA GLY A 77 -39.03 4.06 47.79
C GLY A 77 -39.19 2.55 47.65
N ALA A 78 -40.06 1.93 48.47
CA ALA A 78 -40.13 0.49 48.75
C ALA A 78 -41.03 -0.34 47.80
N GLY A 79 -40.65 -1.60 47.57
CA GLY A 79 -41.57 -2.69 47.20
C GLY A 79 -41.09 -3.61 46.06
N GLY A 80 -40.78 -4.87 46.37
CA GLY A 80 -40.58 -5.95 45.40
C GLY A 80 -39.16 -6.50 45.34
N THR A 81 -38.96 -7.73 45.81
CA THR A 81 -37.73 -8.50 45.66
C THR A 81 -37.48 -8.85 44.19
N ALA A 82 -36.51 -8.17 43.60
CA ALA A 82 -35.59 -8.78 42.65
C ALA A 82 -34.18 -8.43 43.16
N VAL A 83 -33.37 -9.43 43.48
CA VAL A 83 -31.93 -9.20 43.65
C VAL A 83 -31.42 -8.85 42.26
N ALA A 84 -31.45 -7.58 41.90
CA ALA A 84 -30.76 -7.10 40.73
C ALA A 84 -29.28 -7.42 40.96
N VAL A 85 -28.75 -8.38 40.20
CA VAL A 85 -27.30 -8.60 40.15
C VAL A 85 -26.74 -7.30 39.62
N VAL A 86 -26.18 -6.49 40.52
CA VAL A 86 -25.53 -5.24 40.18
C VAL A 86 -24.32 -5.61 39.34
N SER A 87 -24.30 -5.18 38.08
CA SER A 87 -23.10 -5.33 37.24
C SER A 87 -21.96 -4.60 37.94
N ASP A 88 -20.83 -5.28 38.10
CA ASP A 88 -19.59 -4.59 38.44
C ASP A 88 -19.33 -3.48 37.40
N PRO A 89 -18.80 -2.32 37.80
CA PRO A 89 -18.60 -1.20 36.89
C PRO A 89 -17.68 -1.65 35.73
N PRO A 90 -18.14 -1.53 34.47
CA PRO A 90 -17.35 -1.96 33.33
C PRO A 90 -16.17 -1.01 33.15
N TRP A 91 -15.09 -1.52 32.58
CA TRP A 91 -14.05 -0.65 32.02
C TRP A 91 -14.60 -0.05 30.73
N VAL A 92 -14.84 1.26 30.73
CA VAL A 92 -15.25 2.00 29.53
C VAL A 92 -13.99 2.46 28.80
N LEU A 93 -13.66 1.79 27.70
CA LEU A 93 -12.54 2.15 26.83
C LEU A 93 -13.08 2.89 25.61
N THR A 94 -12.75 4.17 25.47
CA THR A 94 -13.04 4.94 24.25
C THR A 94 -11.89 4.76 23.26
N VAL A 95 -12.10 3.92 22.25
CA VAL A 95 -11.15 3.79 21.14
C VAL A 95 -11.46 4.87 20.11
N GLN A 96 -10.58 5.88 19.99
CA GLN A 96 -10.70 6.88 18.92
C GLN A 96 -10.36 6.20 17.59
N PRO A 97 -11.26 6.22 16.60
CA PRO A 97 -10.95 5.65 15.31
C PRO A 97 -9.88 6.50 14.59
N VAL A 98 -9.00 5.85 13.85
CA VAL A 98 -7.93 6.52 13.08
C VAL A 98 -8.38 6.63 11.62
N GLU A 99 -8.36 7.84 11.08
CA GLU A 99 -8.53 8.06 9.65
C GLU A 99 -7.26 7.64 8.90
N MET A 100 -7.39 6.68 7.98
CA MET A 100 -6.32 6.29 7.08
C MET A 100 -6.54 6.94 5.70
N ARG A 101 -5.47 7.52 5.14
CA ARG A 101 -5.45 8.09 3.79
C ARG A 101 -4.73 7.15 2.84
N GLU A 102 -5.39 6.73 1.76
CA GLU A 102 -4.77 6.00 0.66
C GLU A 102 -4.77 6.88 -0.60
N VAL A 103 -3.62 6.98 -1.24
CA VAL A 103 -3.39 7.85 -2.39
C VAL A 103 -3.23 6.98 -3.64
N PHE A 104 -3.75 7.43 -4.78
CA PHE A 104 -3.67 6.74 -6.08
C PHE A 104 -3.53 7.75 -7.22
N ILE A 105 -3.32 7.28 -8.45
CA ILE A 105 -3.15 8.16 -9.62
C ILE A 105 -4.24 7.86 -10.65
N GLU A 106 -4.83 8.92 -11.18
CA GLU A 106 -5.76 8.87 -12.31
C GLU A 106 -5.19 9.60 -13.50
N ILE A 107 -5.29 9.00 -14.69
CA ILE A 107 -5.03 9.69 -15.95
C ILE A 107 -6.37 10.16 -16.49
N LEU A 108 -6.54 11.48 -16.52
CA LEU A 108 -7.77 12.14 -16.93
C LEU A 108 -7.62 12.72 -18.34
N SER A 109 -8.71 12.73 -19.10
CA SER A 109 -8.80 13.52 -20.34
C SER A 109 -8.96 15.01 -20.00
N VAL A 110 -8.09 15.88 -20.51
CA VAL A 110 -8.18 17.34 -20.26
C VAL A 110 -9.47 17.94 -20.84
N ALA A 111 -9.99 17.37 -21.93
CA ALA A 111 -11.26 17.81 -22.53
C ALA A 111 -12.50 17.42 -21.69
N ASP A 112 -12.37 16.43 -20.81
CA ASP A 112 -13.42 15.98 -19.90
C ASP A 112 -12.76 15.38 -18.66
N ALA A 113 -12.56 16.22 -17.64
CA ALA A 113 -11.89 15.82 -16.40
C ALA A 113 -12.65 14.73 -15.62
N SER A 114 -13.92 14.46 -15.95
CA SER A 114 -14.69 13.36 -15.35
C SER A 114 -14.39 11.99 -16.00
N ARG A 115 -13.72 11.98 -17.16
CA ARG A 115 -13.37 10.76 -17.88
C ARG A 115 -12.00 10.25 -17.42
N VAL A 116 -12.03 9.33 -16.46
CA VAL A 116 -10.86 8.55 -16.03
C VAL A 116 -10.52 7.50 -17.09
N VAL A 117 -9.30 7.55 -17.62
CA VAL A 117 -8.80 6.63 -18.65
C VAL A 117 -8.06 5.46 -18.03
N THR A 118 -7.12 5.76 -17.13
CA THR A 118 -6.27 4.77 -16.46
C THR A 118 -6.14 5.12 -14.99
N VAL A 119 -6.35 4.13 -14.12
CA VAL A 119 -6.07 4.21 -12.68
C VAL A 119 -4.80 3.44 -12.39
N ILE A 120 -3.89 4.02 -11.60
CA ILE A 120 -2.69 3.35 -11.09
C ILE A 120 -2.79 3.30 -9.57
N GLU A 121 -2.82 2.08 -9.04
CA GLU A 121 -2.84 1.76 -7.62
C GLU A 121 -1.45 1.25 -7.19
N LEU A 122 -0.80 1.96 -6.27
CA LEU A 122 0.34 1.42 -5.53
C LEU A 122 -0.18 0.76 -4.27
N LEU A 123 -0.10 -0.56 -4.18
CA LEU A 123 -0.63 -1.32 -3.05
C LEU A 123 0.08 -0.96 -1.75
N SER A 124 -0.70 -0.85 -0.68
CA SER A 124 -0.23 -0.67 0.69
C SER A 124 -0.44 -1.95 1.52
N PRO A 125 0.22 -2.09 2.69
CA PRO A 125 -0.03 -3.21 3.59
C PRO A 125 -1.51 -3.38 3.97
N SER A 126 -2.27 -2.28 4.13
CA SER A 126 -3.71 -2.38 4.45
C SER A 126 -4.53 -3.00 3.32
N ASN A 127 -4.11 -2.89 2.07
CA ASN A 127 -4.78 -3.57 0.96
C ASN A 127 -4.51 -5.07 0.92
N LYS A 128 -3.54 -5.55 1.71
CA LYS A 128 -3.04 -6.92 1.74
C LYS A 128 -3.36 -7.67 3.03
N THR A 129 -3.88 -6.99 4.06
CA THR A 129 -4.25 -7.61 5.33
C THR A 129 -5.64 -8.26 5.23
N PRO A 130 -5.74 -9.61 5.35
CA PRO A 130 -7.01 -10.32 5.25
C PRO A 130 -8.07 -9.81 6.21
N GLY A 131 -9.27 -9.51 5.70
CA GLY A 131 -10.40 -9.07 6.50
C GLY A 131 -10.35 -7.61 6.96
N SER A 132 -9.24 -6.89 6.74
CA SER A 132 -9.13 -5.48 7.12
C SER A 132 -10.10 -4.59 6.32
N PRO A 133 -10.56 -3.46 6.88
CA PRO A 133 -11.38 -2.49 6.14
C PRO A 133 -10.69 -2.01 4.85
N GLY A 134 -9.37 -1.79 4.88
CA GLY A 134 -8.59 -1.39 3.71
C GLY A 134 -8.63 -2.41 2.57
N GLN A 135 -8.47 -3.70 2.89
CA GLN A 135 -8.58 -4.78 1.91
C GLN A 135 -9.99 -4.84 1.29
N GLN A 136 -11.05 -4.74 2.10
CA GLN A 136 -12.43 -4.81 1.60
C GLN A 136 -12.76 -3.64 0.67
N LEU A 137 -12.36 -2.43 1.05
CA LEU A 137 -12.55 -1.21 0.27
C LEU A 137 -11.76 -1.25 -1.04
N TYR A 138 -10.53 -1.77 -1.00
CA TYR A 138 -9.70 -1.98 -2.18
C TYR A 138 -10.33 -2.99 -3.14
N ARG A 139 -10.70 -4.18 -2.66
CA ARG A 139 -11.34 -5.23 -3.48
C ARG A 139 -12.66 -4.77 -4.10
N THR A 140 -13.39 -3.89 -3.44
CA THR A 140 -14.62 -3.31 -4.01
C THR A 140 -14.30 -2.39 -5.18
N LYS A 141 -13.37 -1.43 -5.01
CA LYS A 141 -12.91 -0.54 -6.08
C LYS A 141 -12.30 -1.33 -7.25
N GLN A 142 -11.48 -2.34 -6.95
CA GLN A 142 -10.89 -3.22 -7.95
C GLN A 142 -11.98 -3.87 -8.81
N ARG A 143 -13.02 -4.45 -8.21
CA ARG A 143 -14.13 -5.07 -8.97
C ARG A 143 -14.88 -4.06 -9.84
N GLU A 144 -15.12 -2.85 -9.34
CA GLU A 144 -15.76 -1.77 -10.10
C GLU A 144 -14.92 -1.37 -11.32
N LEU A 145 -13.60 -1.19 -11.14
CA LEU A 145 -12.68 -0.85 -12.24
C LEU A 145 -12.55 -1.99 -13.26
N LEU A 146 -12.45 -3.23 -12.82
CA LEU A 146 -12.40 -4.40 -13.70
C LEU A 146 -13.68 -4.56 -14.53
N ALA A 147 -14.84 -4.16 -14.01
CA ALA A 147 -16.11 -4.17 -14.72
C ALA A 147 -16.32 -2.96 -15.65
N SER A 148 -15.41 -1.98 -15.62
CA SER A 148 -15.51 -0.74 -16.38
C SER A 148 -14.68 -0.75 -17.68
N GLN A 149 -14.72 0.35 -18.43
CA GLN A 149 -13.82 0.59 -19.57
C GLN A 149 -12.47 1.20 -19.14
N THR A 150 -12.29 1.50 -17.85
CA THR A 150 -11.08 2.09 -17.29
C THR A 150 -9.96 1.05 -17.22
N HIS A 151 -8.75 1.45 -17.58
CA HIS A 151 -7.58 0.61 -17.39
C HIS A 151 -7.14 0.67 -15.93
N LEU A 152 -6.66 -0.45 -15.39
CA LEU A 152 -6.18 -0.53 -14.01
C LEU A 152 -4.76 -1.09 -14.02
N ILE A 153 -3.82 -0.33 -13.46
CA ILE A 153 -2.47 -0.80 -13.15
C ILE A 153 -2.36 -0.94 -11.64
N GLU A 154 -1.92 -2.09 -11.18
CA GLU A 154 -1.69 -2.39 -9.77
C GLU A 154 -0.20 -2.68 -9.58
N ILE A 155 0.44 -1.97 -8.67
CA ILE A 155 1.86 -2.10 -8.37
C ILE A 155 1.97 -2.63 -6.94
N ASP A 156 2.41 -3.87 -6.78
CA ASP A 156 2.63 -4.54 -5.50
C ASP A 156 4.14 -4.61 -5.21
N LEU A 157 4.64 -3.65 -4.41
CA LEU A 157 6.05 -3.56 -4.01
C LEU A 157 6.28 -3.95 -2.54
N VAL A 158 5.31 -4.60 -1.89
CA VAL A 158 5.41 -5.07 -0.50
C VAL A 158 5.35 -6.59 -0.52
N ARG A 159 6.31 -7.29 0.10
CA ARG A 159 6.35 -8.77 0.04
C ARG A 159 5.40 -9.44 1.03
N HIS A 160 5.11 -8.78 2.15
CA HIS A 160 4.26 -9.32 3.19
C HIS A 160 2.76 -9.09 2.94
N GLY A 161 1.91 -9.94 3.51
CA GLY A 161 0.47 -9.93 3.33
C GLY A 161 -0.02 -10.76 2.14
N GLU A 162 -1.34 -10.77 1.91
CA GLU A 162 -1.95 -11.43 0.76
C GLU A 162 -1.68 -10.63 -0.52
N HIS A 163 -1.28 -11.27 -1.60
CA HIS A 163 -1.19 -10.61 -2.90
C HIS A 163 -2.58 -10.37 -3.47
N THR A 164 -2.97 -9.09 -3.57
CA THR A 164 -4.33 -8.69 -3.91
C THR A 164 -4.52 -8.11 -5.30
N VAL A 165 -3.51 -8.17 -6.17
CA VAL A 165 -3.66 -7.80 -7.59
C VAL A 165 -4.76 -8.62 -8.27
N ALA A 166 -5.31 -8.11 -9.38
CA ALA A 166 -6.38 -8.75 -10.13
C ALA A 166 -5.94 -10.05 -10.81
N ALA A 167 -4.63 -10.22 -11.04
CA ALA A 167 -4.07 -11.44 -11.62
C ALA A 167 -4.28 -12.65 -10.69
N PRO A 168 -4.88 -13.76 -11.18
CA PRO A 168 -5.16 -14.93 -10.35
C PRO A 168 -3.88 -15.54 -9.78
N LEU A 169 -3.81 -15.67 -8.45
CA LEU A 169 -2.63 -16.14 -7.74
C LEU A 169 -2.21 -17.53 -8.20
N GLU A 170 -3.16 -18.43 -8.46
CA GLU A 170 -2.87 -19.80 -8.90
C GLU A 170 -2.11 -19.81 -10.23
N GLN A 171 -2.43 -18.89 -11.14
CA GLN A 171 -1.74 -18.77 -12.42
C GLN A 171 -0.37 -18.12 -12.27
N LEU A 172 -0.21 -17.18 -11.33
CA LEU A 172 1.07 -16.53 -11.06
C LEU A 172 2.08 -17.51 -10.46
N VAL A 173 1.66 -18.31 -9.49
CA VAL A 173 2.52 -19.32 -8.85
C VAL A 173 2.97 -20.39 -9.85
N GLN A 174 2.13 -20.77 -10.80
CA GLN A 174 2.50 -21.71 -11.87
C GLN A 174 3.55 -21.14 -12.84
N ARG A 175 3.68 -19.81 -12.95
CA ARG A 175 4.62 -19.16 -13.87
C ARG A 175 6.02 -18.96 -13.30
N GLY A 176 6.20 -19.06 -11.98
CA GLY A 176 7.50 -19.00 -11.34
C GLY A 176 7.50 -18.29 -9.99
N ILE A 177 8.70 -17.99 -9.51
CA ILE A 177 8.95 -17.26 -8.27
C ILE A 177 8.99 -15.75 -8.52
N TRP A 178 8.50 -15.00 -7.55
CA TRP A 178 8.45 -13.54 -7.58
C TRP A 178 8.27 -13.00 -6.16
N ASP A 179 8.72 -11.77 -5.96
CA ASP A 179 8.63 -11.02 -4.70
C ASP A 179 7.68 -9.83 -4.84
N TYR A 180 7.64 -9.24 -6.05
CA TYR A 180 6.86 -8.07 -6.39
C TYR A 180 6.10 -8.30 -7.71
N LEU A 181 5.00 -7.59 -7.86
CA LEU A 181 4.14 -7.71 -9.05
C LEU A 181 3.76 -6.35 -9.58
N VAL A 182 3.66 -6.26 -10.90
CA VAL A 182 2.85 -5.24 -11.57
C VAL A 182 1.81 -5.94 -12.43
N SER A 183 0.55 -5.57 -12.28
CA SER A 183 -0.58 -6.11 -13.05
C SER A 183 -1.23 -4.97 -13.83
N LEU A 184 -1.48 -5.17 -15.12
CA LEU A 184 -2.23 -4.27 -15.98
C LEU A 184 -3.48 -4.98 -16.48
N HIS A 185 -4.64 -4.46 -16.11
CA HIS A 185 -5.93 -4.74 -16.71
C HIS A 185 -6.26 -3.69 -17.77
N ARG A 186 -6.50 -4.13 -19.01
CA ARG A 186 -7.01 -3.25 -20.05
C ARG A 186 -8.54 -3.30 -20.08
N GLY A 187 -9.16 -2.24 -19.55
CA GLY A 187 -10.59 -1.97 -19.69
C GLY A 187 -11.09 -2.18 -21.13
N GLY A 188 -12.32 -2.70 -21.25
CA GLY A 188 -12.95 -3.00 -22.54
C GLY A 188 -12.43 -4.23 -23.29
N ARG A 189 -11.35 -4.89 -22.83
CA ARG A 189 -10.72 -6.02 -23.54
C ARG A 189 -10.94 -7.40 -22.90
N GLY A 190 -12.09 -7.59 -22.26
CA GLY A 190 -12.55 -8.93 -21.85
C GLY A 190 -11.70 -9.62 -20.78
N GLY A 191 -11.18 -8.87 -19.80
CA GLY A 191 -10.47 -9.45 -18.65
C GLY A 191 -9.03 -9.89 -18.93
N ARG A 192 -8.40 -9.43 -20.01
CA ARG A 192 -6.99 -9.71 -20.29
C ARG A 192 -6.09 -8.93 -19.34
N LEU A 193 -5.13 -9.64 -18.74
CA LEU A 193 -4.11 -9.10 -17.84
C LEU A 193 -2.72 -9.22 -18.45
N GLU A 194 -1.92 -8.17 -18.31
CA GLU A 194 -0.47 -8.18 -18.54
C GLU A 194 0.21 -8.12 -17.16
N VAL A 195 1.17 -9.01 -16.89
CA VAL A 195 1.82 -9.09 -15.57
C VAL A 195 3.34 -9.06 -15.71
N TRP A 196 3.97 -8.24 -14.90
CA TRP A 196 5.41 -8.24 -14.66
C TRP A 196 5.69 -8.84 -13.29
N ALA A 197 6.20 -10.07 -13.28
CA ALA A 197 6.68 -10.75 -12.09
C ALA A 197 8.14 -10.39 -11.85
N ILE A 198 8.47 -9.93 -10.65
CA ILE A 198 9.77 -9.33 -10.33
C ILE A 198 10.33 -10.02 -9.09
N THR A 199 11.58 -10.49 -9.17
CA THR A 199 12.29 -10.99 -7.99
C THR A 199 13.12 -9.87 -7.34
N LEU A 200 13.49 -10.05 -6.08
CA LEU A 200 14.32 -9.12 -5.31
C LEU A 200 15.66 -8.78 -5.99
N ARG A 201 16.14 -9.69 -6.85
CA ARG A 201 17.42 -9.57 -7.56
C ARG A 201 17.32 -8.84 -8.89
N GLN A 202 16.13 -8.40 -9.28
CA GLN A 202 15.87 -7.75 -10.55
C GLN A 202 15.60 -6.26 -10.34
N ARG A 203 15.96 -5.45 -11.35
CA ARG A 203 15.46 -4.08 -11.46
C ARG A 203 13.95 -4.07 -11.63
N LEU A 204 13.30 -2.99 -11.18
CA LEU A 204 11.89 -2.75 -11.47
C LEU A 204 11.68 -2.54 -12.99
N PRO A 205 10.55 -2.99 -13.54
CA PRO A 205 10.32 -3.00 -14.97
C PRO A 205 9.96 -1.62 -15.52
N ARG A 206 10.16 -1.47 -16.84
CA ARG A 206 9.44 -0.46 -17.62
C ARG A 206 8.08 -1.04 -17.98
N ILE A 207 7.02 -0.33 -17.60
CA ILE A 207 5.65 -0.79 -17.83
C ILE A 207 4.96 0.10 -18.86
N ARG A 208 3.97 -0.49 -19.54
CA ARG A 208 3.09 0.26 -20.43
C ARG A 208 1.95 0.87 -19.64
N VAL A 209 1.64 2.12 -19.96
CA VAL A 209 0.51 2.84 -19.38
C VAL A 209 -0.43 3.19 -20.52
N PRO A 210 -1.56 2.46 -20.64
CA PRO A 210 -2.52 2.70 -21.70
C PRO A 210 -3.20 4.06 -21.56
N LEU A 211 -3.60 4.60 -22.70
CA LEU A 211 -4.42 5.80 -22.82
C LEU A 211 -5.74 5.44 -23.51
N ALA A 212 -6.54 6.43 -23.93
CA ALA A 212 -7.80 6.14 -24.60
C ALA A 212 -7.58 5.39 -25.92
N ASP A 213 -8.60 4.66 -26.37
CA ASP A 213 -8.53 3.89 -27.61
C ASP A 213 -8.07 4.74 -28.80
N GLY A 214 -7.08 4.21 -29.54
CA GLY A 214 -6.44 4.88 -30.67
C GLY A 214 -5.16 5.62 -30.30
N ASP A 215 -4.92 5.91 -29.01
CA ASP A 215 -3.66 6.49 -28.55
C ASP A 215 -2.63 5.42 -28.17
N PRO A 216 -1.35 5.60 -28.51
CA PRO A 216 -0.31 4.66 -28.11
C PRO A 216 -0.08 4.74 -26.59
N ASP A 217 0.19 3.58 -25.98
CA ASP A 217 0.64 3.52 -24.59
C ASP A 217 1.89 4.39 -24.38
N VAL A 218 1.97 5.07 -23.24
CA VAL A 218 3.22 5.67 -22.76
C VAL A 218 4.01 4.67 -21.91
N VAL A 219 5.30 4.91 -21.73
CA VAL A 219 6.17 4.02 -20.93
C VAL A 219 6.53 4.71 -19.61
N LEU A 220 6.30 4.00 -18.50
CA LEU A 220 6.72 4.40 -17.17
C LEU A 220 7.89 3.52 -16.72
N ASP A 221 9.05 4.14 -16.41
CA ASP A 221 10.22 3.44 -15.87
C ASP A 221 10.15 3.40 -14.34
N LEU A 222 9.63 2.30 -13.78
CA LEU A 222 9.48 2.18 -12.33
C LEU A 222 10.82 2.15 -11.60
N GLN A 223 11.91 1.74 -12.26
CA GLN A 223 13.23 1.77 -11.65
C GLN A 223 13.69 3.21 -11.42
N GLU A 224 13.45 4.10 -12.39
CA GLU A 224 13.82 5.50 -12.27
C GLU A 224 12.99 6.21 -11.19
N VAL A 225 11.68 5.93 -11.15
CA VAL A 225 10.79 6.40 -10.08
C VAL A 225 11.28 5.96 -8.71
N PHE A 226 11.63 4.68 -8.56
CA PHE A 226 12.17 4.15 -7.32
C PHE A 226 13.50 4.81 -6.94
N SER A 227 14.45 4.90 -7.87
CA SER A 227 15.76 5.52 -7.60
C SER A 227 15.59 6.97 -7.13
N ARG A 228 14.71 7.74 -7.76
CA ARG A 228 14.38 9.11 -7.35
C ARG A 228 13.74 9.15 -5.95
N CYS A 229 12.80 8.24 -5.67
CA CYS A 229 12.19 8.10 -4.34
C CYS A 229 13.23 7.80 -3.27
N TYR A 230 14.14 6.86 -3.55
CA TYR A 230 15.21 6.45 -2.65
C TYR A 230 16.15 7.63 -2.31
N ASP A 231 16.64 8.29 -3.36
CA ASP A 231 17.62 9.38 -3.23
C ASP A 231 17.03 10.63 -2.58
N GLN A 232 15.85 11.08 -3.04
CA GLN A 232 15.20 12.29 -2.51
C GLN A 232 14.60 12.08 -1.12
N GLY A 233 14.25 10.84 -0.77
CA GLY A 233 13.89 10.47 0.60
C GLY A 233 15.08 10.35 1.55
N ALA A 234 16.31 10.46 1.04
CA ALA A 234 17.56 10.30 1.77
C ALA A 234 17.64 8.98 2.58
N TYR A 235 17.04 7.90 2.06
CA TYR A 235 16.89 6.65 2.81
C TYR A 235 18.22 5.98 3.15
N ALA A 236 19.26 6.18 2.34
CA ALA A 236 20.64 5.76 2.66
C ALA A 236 21.13 6.26 4.03
N ARG A 237 20.58 7.36 4.57
CA ARG A 237 20.93 7.91 5.89
C ARG A 237 20.09 7.34 7.03
N ARG A 238 18.92 6.75 6.74
CA ARG A 238 17.98 6.21 7.74
C ARG A 238 18.05 4.70 7.86
N LEU A 239 18.40 4.00 6.78
CA LEU A 239 18.40 2.55 6.74
C LEU A 239 19.66 1.99 7.41
N ASN A 240 19.46 0.99 8.28
CA ASN A 240 20.54 0.22 8.89
C ASN A 240 20.66 -1.14 8.21
N TYR A 241 21.58 -1.25 7.26
CA TYR A 241 21.85 -2.48 6.50
C TYR A 241 22.67 -3.54 7.25
N ARG A 242 23.10 -3.26 8.49
CA ARG A 242 23.81 -4.25 9.32
C ARG A 242 22.87 -5.31 9.89
N GLY A 243 21.61 -4.95 10.15
CA GLY A 243 20.57 -5.87 10.60
C GLY A 243 19.84 -6.51 9.42
N ASP A 244 18.93 -7.44 9.72
CA ASP A 244 18.02 -7.98 8.69
C ASP A 244 16.85 -7.00 8.43
N PRO A 245 16.25 -7.02 7.23
CA PRO A 245 15.06 -6.23 6.94
C PRO A 245 13.89 -6.63 7.85
N PHE A 246 12.97 -5.69 8.10
CA PHE A 246 11.82 -5.91 8.99
C PHE A 246 11.00 -7.15 8.62
N HIS A 247 10.73 -7.33 7.32
CA HIS A 247 10.13 -8.54 6.79
C HIS A 247 11.22 -9.52 6.34
N PRO A 248 11.29 -10.73 6.93
CA PRO A 248 12.31 -11.72 6.60
C PRO A 248 12.36 -12.02 5.10
N LEU A 249 13.58 -12.17 4.57
CA LEU A 249 13.78 -12.64 3.20
C LEU A 249 13.53 -14.15 3.11
N GLN A 250 13.20 -14.64 1.92
CA GLN A 250 13.17 -16.08 1.67
C GLN A 250 14.59 -16.67 1.80
N ARG A 251 14.71 -17.95 2.19
CA ARG A 251 16.01 -18.58 2.50
C ARG A 251 17.07 -18.39 1.41
N GLY A 252 16.67 -18.46 0.14
CA GLY A 252 17.59 -18.27 -0.98
C GLY A 252 18.12 -16.84 -1.13
N ASP A 253 17.36 -15.84 -0.70
CA ASP A 253 17.70 -14.43 -0.83
C ASP A 253 18.44 -13.86 0.37
N VAL A 254 18.39 -14.52 1.53
CA VAL A 254 19.18 -14.12 2.72
C VAL A 254 20.67 -14.10 2.39
N THR A 255 21.22 -15.22 1.92
CA THR A 255 22.65 -15.33 1.61
C THR A 255 23.06 -14.32 0.55
N TRP A 256 22.29 -14.21 -0.53
CA TRP A 256 22.55 -13.26 -1.61
C TRP A 256 22.52 -11.79 -1.13
N ALA A 257 21.54 -11.41 -0.29
CA ALA A 257 21.45 -10.05 0.22
C ALA A 257 22.61 -9.71 1.16
N VAL A 258 23.06 -10.67 1.98
CA VAL A 258 24.25 -10.49 2.84
C VAL A 258 25.50 -10.27 2.00
N GLU A 259 25.74 -11.12 1.00
CA GLU A 259 26.89 -10.98 0.07
C GLU A 259 26.86 -9.63 -0.65
N LEU A 260 25.70 -9.24 -1.19
CA LEU A 260 25.50 -7.96 -1.85
C LEU A 260 25.83 -6.77 -0.93
N LEU A 261 25.35 -6.80 0.32
CA LEU A 261 25.59 -5.72 1.28
C LEU A 261 27.05 -5.70 1.75
N HIS A 262 27.70 -6.86 1.87
CA HIS A 262 29.12 -6.97 2.20
C HIS A 262 29.99 -6.39 1.08
N GLU A 263 29.74 -6.75 -0.19
CA GLU A 263 30.42 -6.18 -1.35
C GLU A 263 30.30 -4.65 -1.43
N ARG A 264 29.20 -4.10 -0.94
CA ARG A 264 28.93 -2.65 -0.88
C ARG A 264 29.50 -1.98 0.39
N GLY A 265 30.12 -2.74 1.30
CA GLY A 265 30.64 -2.24 2.58
C GLY A 265 29.55 -1.79 3.56
N LEU A 266 28.33 -2.31 3.43
CA LEU A 266 27.16 -1.97 4.23
C LEU A 266 26.84 -3.01 5.30
N ARG A 267 27.45 -4.19 5.22
CA ARG A 267 27.31 -5.30 6.17
C ARG A 267 28.66 -6.00 6.34
N GLU A 268 28.95 -6.41 7.58
CA GLU A 268 30.16 -7.17 7.94
C GLU A 268 29.98 -8.67 7.66
#